data_AF-A0A1H8BM81-F1
#
_entry.id   AF-A0A1H8BM81-F1
#
_cell.length_a   1.000
_cell.length_b   1.000
_cell.length_c   1.000
_cell.angle_alpha   90.00
_cell.angle_beta   90.00
_cell.angle_gamma   90.00
#
_symmetry.space_group_name_H-M   'P 1'
#
loop_
_entity.id
_entity.type
_entity.pdbx_description
1 polymer ?
#
loop_
_entity_poly.entity_id
_entity_poly.type
_entity_poly.pdbx_seq_one_letter_code
_entity_poly.pdbx_strand_id
1 'polypeptide(L)'
;MIEREGDFGKIIEEERTMLTRIVSGLRYLGQGMRLMVGMPEYSTYVAHMHHAHPDRPVMSYEEFFRERQEARYGGNGKVTRCC
;
A
#
# COMPACT_ATOMS: atom_id res chain seq x y z
N MET A 1 32.60 -22.59 32.74
CA MET A 1 32.29 -23.05 31.37
C MET A 1 30.81 -22.79 31.01
N ILE A 2 30.23 -21.62 31.36
CA ILE A 2 28.77 -21.33 31.21
C ILE A 2 28.50 -19.95 30.56
N GLU A 3 29.52 -19.12 30.30
CA GLU A 3 29.30 -17.73 29.84
C GLU A 3 29.21 -17.55 28.32
N ARG A 4 29.38 -18.62 27.51
CA ARG A 4 29.32 -18.52 26.03
C ARG A 4 27.91 -18.65 25.43
N GLU A 5 26.92 -19.08 26.19
CA GLU A 5 25.57 -19.32 25.65
C GLU A 5 24.68 -18.06 25.66
N GLY A 6 24.98 -17.09 26.53
CA GLY A 6 24.23 -15.84 26.62
C GLY A 6 24.55 -14.80 25.53
N ASP A 7 25.69 -14.95 24.86
CA ASP A 7 26.15 -14.02 23.82
C ASP A 7 25.53 -14.36 22.45
N PHE A 8 25.40 -15.66 22.15
CA PHE A 8 24.75 -16.13 20.92
C PHE A 8 23.25 -15.77 20.87
N GLY A 9 22.56 -15.82 22.01
CA GLY A 9 21.15 -15.43 22.11
C GLY A 9 20.92 -13.94 21.81
N LYS A 10 21.84 -13.06 22.21
CA LYS A 10 21.75 -11.62 21.94
C LYS A 10 21.97 -11.28 20.48
N ILE A 11 22.90 -11.96 19.81
CA ILE A 11 23.17 -11.78 18.37
C ILE A 11 21.92 -12.12 17.54
N ILE A 12 21.25 -13.22 17.86
CA ILE A 12 20.04 -13.66 17.14
C ILE A 12 18.86 -12.70 17.40
N GLU A 13 18.73 -12.14 18.61
CA GLU A 13 17.70 -11.15 18.97
C GLU A 13 17.95 -9.80 18.28
N GLU A 14 19.20 -9.34 18.23
CA GLU A 14 19.60 -8.12 17.51
C GLU A 14 19.35 -8.25 16.00
N GLU A 15 19.68 -9.41 15.42
CA GLU A 15 19.45 -9.68 13.99
C GLU A 15 17.95 -9.69 13.65
N ARG A 16 17.11 -10.33 14.49
CA ARG A 16 15.64 -10.27 14.36
C ARG A 16 15.10 -8.84 14.49
N THR A 17 15.66 -8.06 15.41
CA THR A 17 15.25 -6.68 15.63
C THR A 17 15.60 -5.82 14.42
N MET A 18 16.79 -6.00 13.84
CA MET A 18 17.20 -5.31 12.61
C MET A 18 16.30 -5.66 11.43
N LEU A 19 16.02 -6.95 11.22
CA LEU A 19 15.13 -7.40 10.14
C LEU A 19 13.71 -6.81 10.28
N THR A 20 13.17 -6.80 11.50
CA THR A 20 11.85 -6.21 11.79
C THR A 20 11.81 -4.70 11.50
N ARG A 21 12.90 -3.98 11.78
CA ARG A 21 13.02 -2.55 11.47
C ARG A 21 13.10 -2.30 9.97
N ILE A 22 13.83 -3.12 9.22
CA ILE A 22 13.93 -3.04 7.76
C ILE A 22 12.55 -3.29 7.13
N VAL A 23 11.86 -4.36 7.53
CA VAL A 23 10.51 -4.68 7.04
C VAL A 23 9.53 -3.55 7.34
N SER A 24 9.59 -3.00 8.55
CA SER A 24 8.76 -1.84 8.93
C SER A 24 9.06 -0.62 8.05
N GLY A 25 10.34 -0.30 7.81
CA GLY A 25 10.77 0.78 6.94
C GLY A 25 10.28 0.62 5.49
N LEU A 26 10.40 -0.59 4.93
CA LEU A 26 9.88 -0.92 3.60
C LEU A 26 8.34 -0.75 3.53
N ARG A 27 7.63 -1.12 4.59
CA ARG A 27 6.17 -0.93 4.68
C ARG A 27 5.77 0.55 4.67
N TYR A 28 6.52 1.41 5.36
CA TYR A 28 6.27 2.86 5.35
C TYR A 28 6.66 3.51 4.01
N LEU A 29 7.75 3.06 3.40
CA LEU A 29 8.17 3.53 2.08
C LEU A 29 7.15 3.15 1.00
N GLY A 30 6.60 1.93 1.07
CA GLY A 30 5.50 1.49 0.21
C GLY A 30 4.22 2.33 0.38
N GLN A 31 3.89 2.74 1.61
CA GLN A 31 2.78 3.67 1.85
C GLN A 31 3.04 5.06 1.24
N GLY A 32 4.27 5.58 1.35
CA GLY A 32 4.66 6.85 0.73
C GLY A 32 4.62 6.81 -0.80
N MET A 33 5.13 5.74 -1.42
CA MET A 33 5.06 5.55 -2.87
C MET A 33 3.62 5.44 -3.38
N ARG A 34 2.71 4.78 -2.62
CA ARG A 34 1.28 4.73 -2.96
C ARG A 34 0.63 6.12 -3.01
N LEU A 35 1.04 7.03 -2.13
CA LEU A 35 0.60 8.43 -2.15
C LEU A 35 1.21 9.20 -3.34
N MET A 36 2.49 8.95 -3.68
CA MET A 36 3.19 9.64 -4.77
C MET A 36 2.71 9.25 -6.17
N VAL A 37 2.40 7.97 -6.41
CA VAL A 37 1.95 7.51 -7.73
C VAL A 37 0.53 8.00 -8.03
N GLY A 38 -0.30 8.23 -7.01
CA GLY A 38 -1.67 8.70 -7.17
C GLY A 38 -2.58 7.72 -7.92
N MET A 39 -2.13 6.47 -8.09
CA MET A 39 -2.93 5.34 -8.58
C MET A 39 -3.17 4.42 -7.38
N PRO A 40 -4.39 4.40 -6.83
CA PRO A 40 -4.75 3.41 -5.84
C PRO A 40 -4.65 2.03 -6.49
N GLU A 41 -3.97 1.10 -5.85
CA GLU A 41 -3.97 -0.29 -6.30
C GLU A 41 -5.36 -0.90 -6.09
N TYR A 42 -5.80 -1.78 -6.99
CA TYR A 42 -7.17 -2.29 -6.99
C TYR A 42 -7.52 -2.99 -5.67
N SER A 43 -6.58 -3.73 -5.07
CA SER A 43 -6.80 -4.34 -3.75
C SER A 43 -7.08 -3.32 -2.65
N THR A 44 -6.48 -2.12 -2.72
CA THR A 44 -6.72 -1.04 -1.77
C THR A 44 -8.11 -0.43 -1.96
N TYR A 45 -8.55 -0.30 -3.22
CA TYR A 45 -9.93 0.10 -3.53
C TYR A 45 -10.95 -0.93 -3.02
N VAL A 46 -10.73 -2.21 -3.28
CA VAL A 46 -11.59 -3.32 -2.83
C VAL A 46 -11.66 -3.35 -1.30
N ALA A 47 -10.51 -3.29 -0.61
CA ALA A 47 -10.45 -3.23 0.84
C ALA A 47 -11.19 -2.00 1.38
N HIS A 48 -11.01 -0.83 0.77
CA HIS A 48 -11.73 0.38 1.15
C HIS A 48 -13.24 0.25 0.94
N MET A 49 -13.68 -0.31 -0.19
CA MET A 49 -15.10 -0.55 -0.47
C MET A 49 -15.71 -1.52 0.54
N HIS A 50 -15.01 -2.62 0.88
CA HIS A 50 -15.49 -3.55 1.91
C HIS A 50 -15.57 -2.91 3.31
N HIS A 51 -14.65 -2.01 3.65
CA HIS A 51 -14.64 -1.36 4.97
C HIS A 51 -15.58 -0.15 5.07
N ALA A 52 -15.68 0.68 4.03
CA ALA A 52 -16.42 1.94 4.05
C ALA A 52 -17.84 1.81 3.46
N HIS A 53 -18.03 0.89 2.50
CA HIS A 53 -19.28 0.73 1.76
C HIS A 53 -19.63 -0.75 1.53
N PRO A 54 -19.90 -1.53 2.61
CA PRO A 54 -20.22 -2.95 2.49
C PRO A 54 -21.47 -3.23 1.65
N ASP A 55 -22.37 -2.25 1.52
CA ASP A 55 -23.63 -2.37 0.76
C ASP A 55 -23.49 -2.05 -0.73
N ARG A 56 -22.31 -1.64 -1.21
CA ARG A 56 -22.10 -1.31 -2.63
C ARG A 56 -21.30 -2.40 -3.33
N PRO A 57 -21.70 -2.81 -4.54
CA PRO A 57 -20.92 -3.74 -5.34
C PRO A 57 -19.58 -3.08 -5.73
N VAL A 58 -18.49 -3.84 -5.55
CA VAL A 58 -17.14 -3.41 -5.92
C VAL A 58 -17.01 -3.49 -7.45
N MET A 59 -16.54 -2.40 -8.08
CA MET A 59 -16.29 -2.37 -9.53
C MET A 59 -15.24 -3.40 -9.93
N SER A 60 -15.31 -3.92 -11.16
CA SER A 60 -14.28 -4.81 -11.69
C SER A 60 -12.95 -4.08 -11.90
N TYR A 61 -11.85 -4.84 -11.98
CA TYR A 61 -10.51 -4.29 -12.21
C TYR A 61 -10.43 -3.43 -13.48
N GLU A 62 -11.07 -3.88 -14.57
CA GLU A 62 -11.06 -3.16 -15.84
C GLU A 62 -11.82 -1.84 -15.77
N GLU A 63 -12.98 -1.81 -15.09
CA GLU A 63 -13.76 -0.59 -14.88
C GLU A 63 -13.00 0.41 -14.03
N PHE A 64 -12.37 -0.05 -12.94
CA PHE A 64 -11.54 0.79 -12.08
C PHE A 64 -10.34 1.36 -12.85
N PHE A 65 -9.65 0.54 -13.65
CA PHE A 65 -8.50 0.98 -14.42
C PHE A 65 -8.90 1.95 -15.53
N ARG A 66 -10.04 1.72 -16.19
CA ARG A 66 -10.59 2.62 -17.20
C ARG A 66 -11.01 3.96 -16.58
N GLU A 67 -11.72 3.96 -15.47
CA GLU A 67 -12.14 5.19 -14.76
C GLU A 67 -10.93 6.02 -14.33
N ARG A 68 -9.88 5.38 -13.80
CA ARG A 68 -8.64 6.08 -13.38
C ARG A 68 -7.85 6.63 -14.58
N GLN A 69 -7.79 5.88 -15.67
CA GLN A 69 -7.18 6.38 -16.91
C GLN A 69 -8.01 7.49 -17.54
N GLU A 70 -9.33 7.41 -17.52
CA GLU A 70 -10.21 8.46 -18.06
C GLU A 70 -10.13 9.73 -17.20
N ALA A 71 -10.09 9.60 -15.88
CA ALA A 71 -9.92 10.73 -14.97
C ALA A 71 -8.56 11.45 -15.12
N ARG A 72 -7.49 10.72 -15.52
CA ARG A 72 -6.12 11.26 -15.59
C ARG A 72 -5.63 11.58 -17.00
N TYR A 73 -6.03 10.79 -17.99
CA TYR A 73 -5.59 10.84 -19.39
C TYR A 73 -6.76 10.93 -20.38
N GLY A 74 -8.01 10.87 -19.92
CA GLY A 74 -9.21 11.03 -20.74
C GLY A 74 -9.39 12.47 -21.22
N GLY A 75 -8.51 12.90 -22.12
CA GLY A 75 -8.61 14.12 -22.91
C GLY A 75 -9.72 14.04 -23.97
N ASN A 76 -10.88 13.47 -23.66
CA ASN A 76 -12.10 13.60 -24.47
C ASN A 76 -13.04 14.66 -23.86
N GLY A 77 -12.50 15.85 -23.62
CA GLY A 77 -13.30 17.07 -23.53
C GLY A 77 -14.20 17.23 -22.31
N LYS A 78 -13.97 16.51 -21.21
CA LYS A 78 -14.67 16.75 -19.93
C LYS A 78 -13.69 17.07 -18.81
N VAL A 79 -12.77 17.99 -19.08
CA VAL A 79 -12.29 18.88 -18.00
C VAL A 79 -13.54 19.63 -17.55
N THR A 80 -14.17 19.18 -16.47
CA THR A 80 -15.12 19.98 -15.71
C THR A 80 -14.33 21.18 -15.20
N ARG A 81 -14.26 22.21 -16.04
CA ARG A 81 -13.91 23.56 -15.65
C ARG A 81 -14.95 23.92 -14.59
N CYS A 82 -14.52 23.93 -13.33
CA CYS A 82 -15.33 24.51 -12.27
C CYS A 82 -15.52 25.98 -12.66
N CYS A 83 -16.76 26.32 -13.05
CA CYS A 83 -17.28 27.65 -12.87
C CYS A 83 -17.66 27.82 -11.39
#